data_AF-A0A916W3K8-F1
#
_entry.id   AF-A0A916W3K8-F1
#
_cell.length_a   1.000
_cell.length_b   1.000
_cell.length_c   1.000
_cell.angle_alpha   90.00
_cell.angle_beta   90.00
_cell.angle_gamma   90.00
#
_symmetry.space_group_name_H-M   'P 1'
#
loop_
_entity.id
_entity.type
_entity.pdbx_description
1 polymer ?
#
loop_
_entity_poly.entity_id
_entity_poly.type
_entity_poly.pdbx_seq_one_letter_code
_entity_poly.pdbx_strand_id
1 'polypeptide(L)'
;MSSAYYFALAAILAVLAILLVFKLNVEKLKENPQQIGQVQTRFFIGVAVAESIPIVLIILGFLGLETVSSIEELYIPGAIVIFSMIFAPFFIMLQKSVGVPEEAKQTINTFSFIGIAMANAIPIISLACLFLMMP
;
A
#
# COMPACT_ATOMS: atom_id res chain seq x y z
N MET A 1 0.83 14.94 -18.52
CA MET A 1 0.06 14.52 -17.32
C MET A 1 0.49 15.42 -16.19
N SER A 2 -0.46 15.96 -15.41
CA SER A 2 -0.11 16.66 -14.16
C SER A 2 0.67 15.70 -13.26
N SER A 3 1.66 16.23 -12.52
CA SER A 3 2.49 15.47 -11.58
C SER A 3 1.66 14.74 -10.52
N ALA A 4 0.45 15.23 -10.24
CA ALA A 4 -0.56 14.59 -9.41
C ALA A 4 -0.87 13.14 -9.82
N TYR A 5 -0.85 12.83 -11.13
CA TYR A 5 -1.11 11.48 -11.60
C TYR A 5 0.04 10.50 -11.37
N TYR A 6 1.29 10.98 -11.25
CA TYR A 6 2.39 10.10 -10.84
C TYR A 6 2.19 9.62 -9.39
N PHE A 7 1.74 10.50 -8.49
CA PHE A 7 1.40 10.14 -7.12
C PHE A 7 0.21 9.17 -7.05
N ALA A 8 -0.85 9.43 -7.81
CA ALA A 8 -2.00 8.53 -7.88
C ALA A 8 -1.63 7.13 -8.40
N LEU A 9 -0.81 7.06 -9.46
CA LEU A 9 -0.32 5.79 -10.01
C LEU A 9 0.63 5.07 -9.04
N ALA A 10 1.49 5.80 -8.34
CA ALA A 10 2.35 5.23 -7.31
C ALA A 10 1.52 4.55 -6.20
N ALA A 11 0.49 5.23 -5.71
CA ALA A 11 -0.40 4.71 -4.67
C ALA A 11 -1.10 3.40 -5.09
N ILE A 12 -1.75 3.37 -6.25
CA ILE A 12 -2.49 2.18 -6.69
C ILE A 12 -1.57 1.00 -7.00
N LEU A 13 -0.41 1.25 -7.63
CA LEU A 13 0.56 0.19 -7.95
C LEU A 13 1.18 -0.39 -6.68
N ALA A 14 1.54 0.45 -5.70
CA ALA A 14 2.06 0.00 -4.42
C ALA A 14 1.03 -0.89 -3.70
N VAL A 15 -0.22 -0.43 -3.60
CA VAL A 15 -1.28 -1.20 -2.95
C VAL A 15 -1.49 -2.56 -3.63
N LEU A 16 -1.68 -2.60 -4.95
CA LEU A 16 -1.93 -3.86 -5.65
C LEU A 16 -0.77 -4.86 -5.50
N ALA A 17 0.47 -4.39 -5.63
CA ALA A 17 1.65 -5.24 -5.52
C ALA A 17 1.85 -5.74 -4.07
N ILE A 18 1.72 -4.87 -3.07
CA ILE A 18 1.86 -5.24 -1.66
C ILE A 18 0.75 -6.19 -1.22
N LEU A 19 -0.49 -5.99 -1.67
CA LEU A 19 -1.60 -6.91 -1.35
C LEU A 19 -1.37 -8.31 -1.93
N LEU A 20 -0.79 -8.42 -3.13
CA LEU A 20 -0.39 -9.71 -3.70
C LEU A 20 0.68 -10.39 -2.83
N VAL A 21 1.74 -9.66 -2.46
CA VAL A 21 2.81 -10.17 -1.59
C VAL A 21 2.26 -10.56 -0.21
N PHE A 22 1.37 -9.75 0.36
CA PHE A 22 0.70 -10.03 1.62
C PHE A 22 -0.10 -11.33 1.55
N LYS A 23 -0.95 -11.47 0.52
CA LYS A 23 -1.78 -12.67 0.32
C LYS A 23 -0.92 -13.95 0.28
N LEU A 24 0.17 -13.93 -0.49
CA LEU A 24 1.06 -15.10 -0.60
C LEU A 24 1.75 -15.47 0.72
N ASN A 25 1.99 -14.50 1.59
CA ASN A 25 2.67 -14.72 2.87
C ASN A 25 1.69 -15.06 4.00
N VAL A 26 0.49 -14.48 4.02
CA VAL A 26 -0.51 -14.79 5.04
C VAL A 26 -1.02 -16.23 4.92
N GLU A 27 -1.15 -16.77 3.70
CA GLU A 27 -1.51 -18.19 3.50
C GLU A 27 -0.47 -19.14 4.14
N LYS A 28 0.83 -18.82 4.02
CA LYS A 28 1.89 -19.61 4.68
C LYS A 28 1.79 -19.58 6.20
N LEU A 29 1.32 -18.47 6.78
CA LEU A 29 1.10 -18.36 8.22
C LEU A 29 -0.15 -19.09 8.69
N LYS A 30 -1.14 -19.27 7.82
CA LYS A 30 -2.30 -20.13 8.12
C LYS A 30 -1.88 -21.60 8.22
N GLU A 31 -0.93 -22.02 7.39
CA GLU A 31 -0.39 -23.38 7.41
C GLU A 31 0.59 -23.63 8.57
N ASN A 32 1.48 -22.67 8.86
CA ASN A 32 2.49 -22.80 9.91
C ASN A 32 2.79 -21.45 10.60
N PRO A 33 2.06 -21.09 11.67
CA PRO A 33 2.23 -19.80 12.33
C PRO A 33 3.58 -19.64 13.06
N GLN A 34 4.29 -20.74 13.36
CA GLN A 34 5.58 -20.71 14.04
C GLN A 34 6.70 -20.12 13.16
N GLN A 35 6.50 -20.07 11.84
CA GLN A 35 7.47 -19.52 10.88
C GLN A 35 7.38 -17.99 10.70
N ILE A 36 6.69 -17.28 11.60
CA ILE A 36 6.41 -15.85 11.46
C ILE A 36 7.64 -14.99 11.14
N GLY A 37 8.78 -15.22 11.79
CA GLY A 37 10.00 -14.45 11.54
C GLY A 37 10.53 -14.59 10.10
N GLN A 38 10.50 -15.81 9.56
CA GLN A 38 10.94 -16.07 8.19
C GLN A 38 9.94 -15.48 7.18
N VAL A 39 8.64 -15.62 7.45
CA VAL A 39 7.59 -15.08 6.57
C VAL A 39 7.60 -13.55 6.57
N GLN A 40 7.77 -12.91 7.73
CA GLN A 40 7.91 -11.44 7.82
C GLN A 40 9.13 -10.94 7.04
N THR A 41 10.28 -11.62 7.16
CA THR A 41 11.47 -11.26 6.40
C THR A 41 11.22 -11.34 4.89
N ARG A 42 10.58 -12.41 4.42
CA ARG A 42 10.20 -12.58 3.01
C ARG A 42 9.17 -11.54 2.56
N PHE A 43 8.23 -11.20 3.43
CA PHE A 43 7.25 -10.14 3.18
C PHE A 43 7.94 -8.79 2.98
N PHE A 44 8.86 -8.39 3.85
CA PHE A 44 9.60 -7.12 3.70
C PHE A 44 10.44 -7.06 2.42
N ILE A 45 11.14 -8.16 2.09
CA ILE A 45 11.88 -8.23 0.82
C ILE A 45 10.92 -8.09 -0.37
N GLY A 46 9.78 -8.78 -0.33
CA GLY A 46 8.76 -8.68 -1.36
C GLY A 46 8.18 -7.28 -1.50
N VAL A 47 7.94 -6.58 -0.38
CA VAL A 47 7.49 -5.18 -0.36
C VAL A 47 8.55 -4.27 -0.98
N ALA A 48 9.81 -4.38 -0.58
CA ALA A 48 10.89 -3.56 -1.13
C ALA A 48 11.03 -3.70 -2.66
N VAL A 49 10.87 -4.92 -3.18
CA VAL A 49 10.87 -5.16 -4.63
C VAL A 49 9.61 -4.57 -5.28
N ALA A 50 8.44 -4.79 -4.69
CA ALA A 50 7.15 -4.28 -5.16
C ALA A 50 7.09 -2.75 -5.22
N GLU A 51 7.75 -2.06 -4.28
CA GLU A 51 7.77 -0.61 -4.17
C GLU A 51 8.76 0.07 -5.11
N SER A 52 9.68 -0.65 -5.74
CA SER A 52 10.69 -0.06 -6.63
C SER A 52 10.09 0.85 -7.72
N ILE A 53 9.03 0.39 -8.40
CA ILE A 53 8.31 1.18 -9.42
C ILE A 53 7.54 2.35 -8.78
N PRO A 54 6.69 2.14 -7.74
CA PRO A 54 6.06 3.24 -7.03
C PRO A 54 7.01 4.34 -6.56
N ILE A 55 8.18 3.97 -6.03
CA ILE A 55 9.20 4.94 -5.57
C ILE A 55 9.71 5.79 -6.75
N VAL A 56 9.98 5.18 -7.91
CA VAL A 56 10.37 5.94 -9.11
C VAL A 56 9.25 6.90 -9.53
N LEU A 57 7.98 6.49 -9.45
CA LEU A 57 6.85 7.38 -9.76
C LEU A 57 6.72 8.53 -8.77
N ILE A 58 6.94 8.28 -7.47
CA ILE A 58 6.99 9.35 -6.46
C ILE A 58 8.08 10.37 -6.84
N ILE A 59 9.28 9.92 -7.18
CA ILE A 59 10.39 10.81 -7.58
C ILE A 59 10.01 11.63 -8.81
N LEU A 60 9.45 11.00 -9.84
CA LEU A 60 9.02 11.70 -11.07
C LEU A 60 7.92 12.74 -10.78
N GLY A 61 6.98 12.42 -9.88
CA GLY A 61 5.98 13.38 -9.42
C GLY A 61 6.61 14.57 -8.70
N PHE A 62 7.60 14.32 -7.83
CA PHE A 62 8.34 15.37 -7.12
C PHE A 62 9.14 16.28 -8.05
N LEU A 63 9.75 15.74 -9.11
CA LEU A 63 10.51 16.54 -10.08
C LEU A 63 9.65 17.56 -10.84
N GLY A 64 8.35 17.29 -10.96
CA GLY A 64 7.37 18.20 -11.57
C GLY A 64 6.39 18.77 -10.56
N LEU A 65 6.77 18.88 -9.29
CA LEU A 65 5.88 19.38 -8.24
C LEU A 65 5.69 20.89 -8.41
N GLU A 66 4.50 21.27 -8.82
CA GLU A 66 4.06 22.65 -8.99
C GLU A 66 2.64 22.78 -8.43
N THR A 67 2.31 23.98 -7.95
CA THR A 67 0.96 24.31 -7.53
C THR A 67 0.00 24.25 -8.73
N VAL A 68 -1.13 23.55 -8.57
CA VAL A 68 -2.16 23.46 -9.62
C VAL A 68 -2.90 24.78 -9.79
N SER A 69 -3.48 24.99 -10.97
CA SER A 69 -4.23 26.23 -11.23
C SER A 69 -5.60 26.22 -10.54
N SER A 70 -6.19 25.03 -10.35
CA SER A 70 -7.45 24.87 -9.65
C SER A 70 -7.53 23.54 -8.88
N ILE A 71 -8.26 23.52 -7.76
CA ILE A 71 -8.35 22.33 -6.88
C ILE A 71 -9.02 21.14 -7.57
N GLU A 72 -9.86 21.39 -8.57
CA GLU A 72 -10.56 20.36 -9.35
C GLU A 72 -9.59 19.43 -10.08
N GLU A 73 -8.39 19.91 -10.43
CA GLU A 73 -7.33 19.09 -11.03
C GLU A 73 -6.88 17.95 -10.11
N LEU A 74 -7.04 18.11 -8.79
CA LEU A 74 -6.63 17.13 -7.77
C LEU A 74 -7.75 16.16 -7.41
N TYR A 75 -8.99 16.36 -7.88
CA TYR A 75 -10.12 15.51 -7.49
C TYR A 75 -9.94 14.06 -7.93
N ILE A 76 -9.59 13.82 -9.19
CA ILE A 76 -9.39 12.47 -9.71
C ILE A 76 -8.15 11.81 -9.07
N PRO A 77 -6.94 12.44 -9.08
CA PRO A 77 -5.77 11.89 -8.41
C PRO A 77 -6.01 11.61 -6.92
N GLY A 78 -6.64 12.55 -6.21
CA GLY A 78 -6.99 12.41 -4.80
C GLY A 78 -7.96 11.25 -4.55
N ALA A 79 -9.01 11.12 -5.36
CA ALA A 79 -9.96 10.02 -5.25
C ALA A 79 -9.28 8.65 -5.41
N ILE A 80 -8.33 8.52 -6.35
CA ILE A 80 -7.55 7.28 -6.54
C ILE A 80 -6.70 6.96 -5.30
N VAL A 81 -6.02 7.96 -4.74
CA VAL A 81 -5.18 7.78 -3.54
C VAL A 81 -6.05 7.38 -2.34
N ILE A 82 -7.16 8.09 -2.09
CA ILE A 82 -8.08 7.79 -0.99
C ILE A 82 -8.72 6.42 -1.16
N PHE A 83 -9.15 6.07 -2.37
CA PHE A 83 -9.65 4.72 -2.66
C PHE A 83 -8.60 3.66 -2.33
N SER A 84 -7.34 3.87 -2.74
CA SER A 84 -6.24 2.94 -2.44
C SER A 84 -6.00 2.78 -0.93
N MET A 85 -6.08 3.88 -0.17
CA MET A 85 -5.93 3.89 1.29
C MET A 85 -7.05 3.13 2.01
N ILE A 86 -8.27 3.15 1.47
CA ILE A 86 -9.42 2.43 2.06
C ILE A 86 -9.41 0.95 1.61
N PHE A 87 -9.08 0.71 0.35
CA PHE A 87 -9.10 -0.62 -0.25
C PHE A 87 -8.07 -1.55 0.40
N ALA A 88 -6.85 -1.07 0.69
CA ALA A 88 -5.80 -1.93 1.22
C ALA A 88 -6.12 -2.52 2.61
N PRO A 89 -6.52 -1.72 3.63
CA PRO A 89 -6.95 -2.25 4.91
C PRO A 89 -8.17 -3.16 4.79
N PHE A 90 -9.15 -2.78 3.96
CA PHE A 90 -10.34 -3.60 3.73
C PHE A 90 -9.96 -5.00 3.22
N PHE A 91 -9.13 -5.07 2.18
CA PHE A 91 -8.66 -6.34 1.62
C PHE A 91 -7.90 -7.18 2.65
N ILE A 92 -6.97 -6.56 3.39
CA ILE A 92 -6.19 -7.27 4.42
C ILE A 92 -7.10 -7.79 5.54
N MET A 93 -8.11 -7.02 5.94
CA MET A 93 -9.11 -7.45 6.93
C MET A 93 -9.97 -8.61 6.43
N LEU A 94 -10.25 -8.73 5.13
CA LEU A 94 -10.90 -9.92 4.60
C LEU A 94 -9.96 -11.13 4.69
N GLN A 95 -8.71 -10.98 4.28
CA GLN A 95 -7.74 -12.08 4.27
C GLN A 95 -7.41 -12.61 5.67
N LYS A 96 -7.43 -11.76 6.69
CA LYS A 96 -7.21 -12.16 8.10
C LYS A 96 -8.38 -12.92 8.72
N SER A 97 -9.56 -12.90 8.11
CA SER A 97 -10.77 -13.51 8.66
C SER A 97 -11.18 -14.79 7.93
N VAL A 98 -10.69 -15.03 6.70
CA VAL A 98 -11.04 -16.19 5.89
C VAL A 98 -10.08 -17.34 6.11
N GLY A 99 -10.59 -18.48 6.58
CA GLY A 99 -9.83 -19.74 6.66
C GLY A 99 -8.66 -19.70 7.65
N VAL A 100 -8.79 -18.95 8.75
CA VAL A 100 -7.73 -18.81 9.77
C VAL A 100 -7.97 -19.79 10.92
N PRO A 101 -7.05 -20.73 11.18
CA PRO A 101 -7.08 -21.57 12.38
C PRO A 101 -6.97 -20.73 13.65
N GLU A 102 -7.62 -21.15 14.75
CA GLU A 102 -7.61 -20.39 16.01
C GLU A 102 -6.19 -20.20 16.58
N GLU A 103 -5.33 -21.20 16.42
CA GLU A 103 -3.90 -21.15 16.82
C GLU A 103 -3.07 -20.13 16.02
N ALA A 104 -3.47 -19.78 14.80
CA ALA A 104 -2.76 -18.81 13.95
C ALA A 104 -3.30 -17.38 14.10
N LYS A 105 -4.42 -17.19 14.81
CA LYS A 105 -5.20 -15.95 14.82
C LYS A 105 -4.42 -14.75 15.36
N GLN A 106 -3.70 -14.92 16.46
CA GLN A 106 -2.87 -13.83 17.02
C GLN A 106 -1.75 -13.44 16.05
N THR A 107 -1.03 -14.43 15.52
CA THR A 107 0.05 -14.24 14.55
C THR A 107 -0.42 -13.51 13.30
N ILE A 108 -1.55 -13.95 12.73
CA ILE A 108 -2.14 -13.34 11.53
C ILE A 108 -2.65 -11.93 11.82
N ASN A 109 -3.21 -11.66 13.00
CA ASN A 109 -3.60 -10.31 13.40
C ASN A 109 -2.40 -9.36 13.42
N THR A 110 -1.32 -9.75 14.09
CA THR A 110 -0.08 -8.94 14.11
C THR A 110 0.48 -8.76 12.71
N PHE A 111 0.57 -9.82 11.91
CA PHE A 111 1.04 -9.75 10.53
C PHE A 111 0.16 -8.83 9.65
N SER A 112 -1.15 -8.86 9.87
CA SER A 112 -2.11 -8.00 9.15
C SER A 112 -1.91 -6.53 9.47
N PHE A 113 -1.62 -6.16 10.73
CA PHE A 113 -1.30 -4.77 11.07
C PHE A 113 -0.03 -4.27 10.38
N ILE A 114 1.00 -5.13 10.32
CA ILE A 114 2.22 -4.82 9.55
C ILE A 114 1.87 -4.64 8.07
N GLY A 115 1.08 -5.55 7.50
CA GLY A 115 0.63 -5.46 6.11
C GLY A 115 -0.13 -4.17 5.81
N ILE A 116 -1.02 -3.74 6.71
CA ILE A 116 -1.79 -2.49 6.58
C ILE A 116 -0.86 -1.28 6.56
N ALA A 117 0.11 -1.25 7.49
CA ALA A 117 1.08 -0.16 7.56
C ALA A 117 1.92 -0.08 6.27
N MET A 118 2.43 -1.21 5.78
CA MET A 118 3.22 -1.26 4.54
C MET A 118 2.38 -0.86 3.32
N ALA A 119 1.18 -1.41 3.17
CA ALA A 119 0.33 -1.11 2.01
C ALA A 119 -0.11 0.36 1.94
N ASN A 120 -0.15 1.07 3.07
CA ASN A 120 -0.54 2.48 3.12
C ASN A 120 0.62 3.47 3.06
N ALA A 121 1.89 3.02 3.16
CA ALA A 121 3.03 3.93 3.19
C ALA A 121 3.09 4.85 1.97
N ILE A 122 3.05 4.29 0.75
CA ILE A 122 3.07 5.07 -0.50
C ILE A 122 1.78 5.89 -0.70
N PRO A 123 0.57 5.36 -0.48
CA PRO A 123 -0.65 6.19 -0.52
C PRO A 123 -0.62 7.40 0.42
N ILE A 124 -0.11 7.27 1.65
CA ILE A 124 0.02 8.39 2.59
C ILE A 124 0.99 9.44 2.05
N ILE A 125 2.14 9.02 1.54
CA ILE A 125 3.12 9.92 0.90
C ILE A 125 2.48 10.62 -0.31
N SER A 126 1.75 9.89 -1.14
CA SER A 126 1.07 10.41 -2.32
C SER A 126 0.04 11.46 -1.94
N LEU A 127 -0.74 11.22 -0.88
CA LEU A 127 -1.72 12.17 -0.37
C LEU A 127 -1.04 13.46 0.12
N ALA A 128 0.06 13.32 0.87
CA ALA A 128 0.83 14.48 1.31
C ALA A 128 1.36 15.30 0.12
N CYS A 129 1.82 14.63 -0.94
CA CYS A 129 2.29 15.33 -2.15
C CYS A 129 1.14 16.06 -2.87
N LEU A 130 -0.05 15.47 -2.95
CA LEU A 130 -1.23 16.16 -3.50
C LEU A 130 -1.61 17.41 -2.68
N PHE A 131 -1.48 17.34 -1.35
CA PHE A 131 -1.68 18.53 -0.49
C PHE A 131 -0.66 19.64 -0.77
N LEU A 132 0.60 19.29 -1.07
CA LEU A 132 1.61 20.28 -1.43
C LEU A 132 1.34 20.98 -2.77
N MET A 133 0.51 20.38 -3.63
CA MET A 133 0.15 20.95 -4.93
C MET A 133 -1.09 21.85 -4.89
N MET A 134 -1.79 21.96 -3.76
CA MET A 134 -2.99 22.81 -3.67
C MET A 134 -2.65 24.30 -3.89
N PRO A 135 -3.57 25.08 -4.49
CA PRO A 135 -3.42 26.52 -4.72
C PRO A 135 -3.45 27.37 -3.45
#